data_AF-A0A2P2QUI7-F1
#
_entry.id   AF-A0A2P2QUI7-F1
#
_cell.length_a   1.000
_cell.length_b   1.000
_cell.length_c   1.000
_cell.angle_alpha   90.00
_cell.angle_beta   90.00
_cell.angle_gamma   90.00
#
_symmetry.space_group_name_H-M   'P 1'
#
loop_
_entity.id
_entity.type
_entity.pdbx_description
1 polymer ?
#
loop_
_entity_poly.entity_id
_entity_poly.type
_entity_poly.pdbx_seq_one_letter_code
_entity_poly.pdbx_strand_id
1 'polypeptide(L)'
;MSPQIKLPHWRKGSQWFEMDRELAVEVVSDQKYFGLFQRYCKGSCYADEHYLPTFVNMRFGDRNSNRTLTWVNWSRGGPHPARYARNEVTVEFLEKLRNGRECEYNGKTTNICHLFARKFLSSSLERLLRFAPKVMQFNS
;
A
#
# COMPACT_ATOMS: atom_id res chain seq x y z
N MET A 1 18.71 2.93 16.61
CA MET A 1 18.87 3.22 15.16
C MET A 1 19.50 4.59 14.88
N SER A 2 19.36 5.56 15.80
CA SER A 2 20.26 6.73 15.85
C SER A 2 21.72 6.28 16.03
N PRO A 3 22.72 7.01 15.49
CA PRO A 3 22.62 8.28 14.73
C PRO A 3 22.31 8.12 13.23
N GLN A 4 22.34 6.90 12.69
CA GLN A 4 22.21 6.66 11.25
C GLN A 4 20.80 6.99 10.71
N ILE A 5 19.76 6.74 11.51
CA ILE A 5 18.38 7.14 11.22
C ILE A 5 17.91 8.07 12.34
N LYS A 6 17.67 9.34 11.98
CA LYS A 6 17.15 10.36 12.89
C LYS A 6 15.62 10.36 12.87
N LEU A 7 15.01 10.89 13.94
CA LEU A 7 13.55 10.94 14.08
C LEU A 7 12.83 11.60 12.87
N PRO A 8 13.31 12.70 12.27
CA PRO A 8 12.66 13.30 11.10
C PRO A 8 12.62 12.42 9.86
N HIS A 9 13.52 11.43 9.77
CA HIS A 9 13.58 10.49 8.66
C HIS A 9 12.67 9.28 8.86
N TRP A 10 12.31 8.99 10.11
CA TRP A 10 11.54 7.81 10.45
C TRP A 10 10.16 7.88 9.80
N ARG A 11 9.78 6.83 9.06
CA ARG A 11 8.49 6.72 8.41
C ARG A 11 7.83 5.41 8.76
N LYS A 12 6.50 5.43 8.78
CA LYS A 12 5.63 4.26 8.78
C LYS A 12 4.83 4.27 7.48
N GLY A 13 4.64 3.11 6.87
CA GLY A 13 3.92 2.99 5.62
C GLY A 13 3.22 1.64 5.47
N SER A 14 2.75 1.39 4.25
CA SER A 14 2.07 0.14 3.87
C SER A 14 3.09 -0.97 3.59
N GLN A 15 2.81 -2.19 4.04
CA GLN A 15 3.51 -3.42 3.60
C GLN A 15 3.26 -3.73 2.11
N TRP A 16 2.20 -3.16 1.53
CA TRP A 16 1.84 -3.31 0.12
C TRP A 16 2.33 -2.08 -0.62
N PHE A 17 3.33 -2.28 -1.46
CA PHE A 17 3.98 -1.24 -2.25
C PHE A 17 4.30 -1.78 -3.65
N GLU A 18 4.64 -0.88 -4.54
CA GLU A 18 5.30 -1.19 -5.79
C GLU A 18 6.62 -0.42 -5.85
N MET A 19 7.53 -0.89 -6.69
CA MET A 19 8.77 -0.19 -7.00
C MET A 19 9.24 -0.64 -8.38
N ASP A 20 9.92 0.25 -9.08
CA ASP A 20 10.62 -0.13 -10.30
C ASP A 20 11.87 -0.97 -9.99
N ARG A 21 12.47 -1.51 -11.06
CA ARG A 21 13.63 -2.40 -10.96
C ARG A 21 14.85 -1.72 -10.37
N GLU A 22 15.08 -0.44 -10.66
CA GLU A 22 16.25 0.27 -10.17
C GLU A 22 16.17 0.45 -8.66
N LEU A 23 15.01 0.90 -8.16
CA LEU A 23 14.78 1.03 -6.72
C LEU A 23 14.84 -0.33 -6.02
N ALA A 24 14.35 -1.39 -6.66
CA ALA A 24 14.46 -2.74 -6.12
C ALA A 24 15.92 -3.19 -5.94
N VAL A 25 16.81 -2.87 -6.90
CA VAL A 25 18.24 -3.17 -6.79
C VAL A 25 18.88 -2.44 -5.61
N GLU A 26 18.53 -1.17 -5.39
CA GLU A 26 19.00 -0.38 -4.25
C GLU A 26 18.52 -0.96 -2.90
N VAL A 27 17.28 -1.45 -2.85
CA VAL A 27 16.73 -2.11 -1.65
C VAL A 27 17.46 -3.42 -1.35
N VAL A 28 17.64 -4.30 -2.33
CA VAL A 28 18.26 -5.63 -2.06
C VAL A 28 19.76 -5.54 -1.80
N SER A 29 20.42 -4.48 -2.27
CA SER A 29 21.85 -4.25 -2.03
C SER A 29 22.14 -3.45 -0.74
N ASP A 30 21.12 -2.95 -0.04
CA ASP A 30 21.29 -2.18 1.18
C ASP A 30 21.80 -3.04 2.35
N GLN A 31 23.10 -2.94 2.60
CA GLN A 31 23.78 -3.58 3.73
C GLN A 31 23.72 -2.73 5.02
N LYS A 32 23.36 -1.44 4.91
CA LYS A 32 23.50 -0.47 6.00
C LYS A 32 22.22 -0.33 6.80
N TYR A 33 21.13 0.08 6.15
CA TYR A 33 19.89 0.39 6.87
C TYR A 33 19.10 -0.88 7.15
N PHE A 34 19.00 -1.80 6.20
CA PHE A 34 18.39 -3.12 6.43
C PHE A 34 19.01 -3.83 7.66
N GLY A 35 20.34 -3.85 7.74
CA GLY A 35 21.06 -4.43 8.89
C GLY A 35 20.82 -3.70 10.23
N LEU A 36 20.46 -2.40 10.22
CA LEU A 36 20.01 -1.69 11.42
C LEU A 36 18.60 -2.12 11.84
N PHE A 37 17.69 -2.27 10.87
CA PHE A 37 16.34 -2.75 11.13
C PHE A 37 16.36 -4.18 11.66
N GLN A 38 17.15 -5.08 11.08
CA GLN A 38 17.30 -6.45 11.59
C GLN A 38 17.82 -6.48 13.04
N ARG A 39 18.77 -5.61 13.39
CA ARG A 39 19.35 -5.59 14.74
C ARG A 39 18.44 -4.95 15.78
N TYR A 40 17.78 -3.85 15.45
CA TYR A 40 17.10 -2.99 16.42
C TYR A 40 15.58 -2.96 16.30
N CYS A 41 14.99 -3.29 15.15
CA CYS A 41 13.54 -3.29 14.94
C CYS A 41 12.95 -4.66 15.31
N LYS A 42 12.75 -4.91 16.60
CA LYS A 42 12.22 -6.18 17.11
C LYS A 42 10.84 -6.01 17.74
N GLY A 43 10.06 -7.08 17.76
CA GLY A 43 8.72 -7.10 18.38
C GLY A 43 7.77 -6.10 17.72
N SER A 44 7.27 -5.14 18.51
CA SER A 44 6.27 -4.15 18.11
C SER A 44 6.78 -3.05 17.16
N CYS A 45 8.01 -3.15 16.67
CA CYS A 45 8.58 -2.19 15.72
C CYS A 45 8.05 -2.38 14.29
N TYR A 46 7.60 -3.58 13.89
CA TYR A 46 7.07 -3.88 12.54
C TYR A 46 8.00 -3.42 11.41
N ALA A 47 9.16 -4.06 11.27
CA ALA A 47 10.22 -3.64 10.34
C ALA A 47 9.75 -3.54 8.89
N ASP A 48 8.83 -4.40 8.48
CA ASP A 48 8.20 -4.41 7.16
C ASP A 48 7.28 -3.18 6.91
N GLU A 49 6.77 -2.55 7.95
CA GLU A 49 6.00 -1.28 7.87
C GLU A 49 6.88 -0.03 7.99
N HIS A 50 8.17 -0.17 8.29
CA HIS A 50 9.05 0.97 8.61
C HIS A 50 10.33 1.04 7.78
N TYR A 51 10.96 -0.08 7.43
CA TYR A 51 12.24 -0.13 6.72
C TYR A 51 12.16 0.58 5.37
N LEU A 52 11.31 0.08 4.47
CA LEU A 52 11.18 0.62 3.12
C LEU A 52 10.72 2.08 3.13
N PRO A 53 9.64 2.47 3.86
CA PRO A 53 9.24 3.88 3.93
C PRO A 53 10.34 4.81 4.43
N THR A 54 11.14 4.36 5.41
CA THR A 54 12.25 5.16 5.96
C THR A 54 13.40 5.26 4.97
N PHE A 55 13.85 4.13 4.41
CA PHE A 55 14.95 4.06 3.46
C PHE A 55 14.66 4.88 2.19
N VAL A 56 13.47 4.68 1.61
CA VAL A 56 13.02 5.40 0.40
C VAL A 56 12.88 6.90 0.69
N ASN A 57 12.27 7.31 1.81
CA ASN A 57 12.17 8.73 2.16
C ASN A 57 13.54 9.39 2.34
N MET A 58 14.54 8.67 2.86
CA MET A 58 15.89 9.20 3.08
C MET A 58 16.74 9.30 1.80
N ARG A 59 16.55 8.39 0.84
CA ARG A 59 17.47 8.22 -0.29
C ARG A 59 16.84 8.51 -1.65
N PHE A 60 15.53 8.33 -1.75
CA PHE A 60 14.77 8.36 -2.99
C PHE A 60 13.44 9.12 -2.82
N GLY A 61 13.40 10.11 -1.92
CA GLY A 61 12.17 10.84 -1.57
C GLY A 61 11.49 11.48 -2.79
N ASP A 62 12.26 12.01 -3.73
CA ASP A 62 11.75 12.64 -4.95
C ASP A 62 11.11 11.64 -5.93
N ARG A 63 11.47 10.34 -5.82
CA ARG A 63 10.86 9.24 -6.60
C ARG A 63 9.65 8.63 -5.89
N ASN A 64 9.33 9.05 -4.67
CA ASN A 64 8.27 8.47 -3.86
C ASN A 64 6.96 9.23 -4.03
N SER A 65 5.91 8.54 -4.49
CA SER A 65 4.56 9.12 -4.63
C SER A 65 3.85 9.35 -3.29
N ASN A 66 4.44 8.95 -2.17
CA ASN A 66 3.86 9.02 -0.82
C ASN A 66 2.48 8.32 -0.71
N ARG A 67 2.20 7.37 -1.60
CA ARG A 67 0.97 6.57 -1.65
C ARG A 67 1.25 5.14 -2.10
N THR A 68 0.27 4.26 -1.93
CA THR A 68 0.29 2.89 -2.46
C THR A 68 -0.85 2.68 -3.45
N LEU A 69 -0.65 1.75 -4.39
CA LEU A 69 -1.67 1.28 -5.32
C LEU A 69 -2.70 0.34 -4.66
N THR A 70 -2.55 0.02 -3.38
CA THR A 70 -3.49 -0.86 -2.65
C THR A 70 -4.42 -0.06 -1.75
N TRP A 71 -5.71 -0.08 -2.07
CA TRP A 71 -6.73 0.50 -1.20
C TRP A 71 -6.94 -0.35 0.06
N VAL A 72 -7.08 0.34 1.19
CA VAL A 72 -7.35 -0.25 2.50
C VAL A 72 -8.36 0.60 3.24
N ASN A 73 -9.30 -0.05 3.94
CA ASN A 73 -10.21 0.65 4.82
C ASN A 73 -9.79 0.54 6.29
N TRP A 74 -9.37 1.67 6.87
CA TRP A 74 -9.01 1.79 8.28
C TRP A 74 -10.12 2.34 9.16
N SER A 75 -11.34 2.55 8.63
CA SER A 75 -12.45 3.21 9.35
C SER A 75 -12.90 2.46 10.61
N ARG A 76 -12.60 1.16 10.73
CA ARG A 76 -12.95 0.33 11.90
C ARG A 76 -11.95 0.43 13.05
N GLY A 77 -10.81 1.11 12.85
CA GLY A 77 -9.75 1.22 13.85
C GLY A 77 -9.01 -0.10 14.12
N GLY A 78 -8.08 -0.07 15.08
CA GLY A 78 -7.27 -1.22 15.46
C GLY A 78 -6.06 -1.50 14.56
N PRO A 79 -5.33 -2.60 14.81
CA PRO A 79 -4.07 -2.91 14.11
C PRO A 79 -4.25 -3.50 12.71
N HIS A 80 -5.50 -3.75 12.28
CA HIS A 80 -5.79 -4.38 11.01
C HIS A 80 -6.91 -3.64 10.26
N PRO A 81 -6.81 -3.51 8.92
CA PRO A 81 -7.87 -2.89 8.15
C PRO A 81 -9.13 -3.76 8.14
N ALA A 82 -10.26 -3.12 7.88
CA ALA A 82 -11.57 -3.75 7.77
C ALA A 82 -11.57 -4.88 6.72
N ARG A 83 -12.45 -5.86 6.96
CA ARG A 83 -12.69 -6.98 6.06
C ARG A 83 -14.09 -6.87 5.48
N TYR A 84 -14.21 -7.04 4.16
CA TYR A 84 -15.46 -7.05 3.42
C TYR A 84 -16.01 -8.47 3.32
N ALA A 85 -17.21 -8.70 3.86
CA ALA A 85 -17.97 -9.93 3.68
C ALA A 85 -18.74 -9.92 2.35
N ARG A 86 -19.33 -11.07 2.00
CA ARG A 86 -20.19 -11.25 0.81
C ARG A 86 -21.14 -10.08 0.57
N ASN A 87 -21.91 -9.71 1.58
CA ASN A 87 -22.98 -8.72 1.43
C ASN A 87 -22.47 -7.29 1.24
N GLU A 88 -21.23 -7.00 1.64
CA GLU A 88 -20.59 -5.69 1.51
C GLU A 88 -19.93 -5.49 0.12
N VAL A 89 -19.73 -6.57 -0.64
CA VAL A 89 -19.26 -6.48 -2.03
C VAL A 89 -20.47 -6.26 -2.93
N THR A 90 -20.69 -5.02 -3.35
CA THR A 90 -21.73 -4.62 -4.32
C THR A 90 -21.10 -3.97 -5.55
N VAL A 91 -21.85 -3.82 -6.64
CA VAL A 91 -21.36 -3.14 -7.85
C VAL A 91 -20.99 -1.69 -7.52
N GLU A 92 -21.85 -1.01 -6.76
CA GLU A 92 -21.66 0.38 -6.34
C GLU A 92 -20.42 0.53 -5.47
N PHE A 93 -20.17 -0.44 -4.57
CA PHE A 93 -18.94 -0.45 -3.78
C PHE A 93 -17.70 -0.59 -4.65
N LEU A 94 -17.71 -1.51 -5.63
CA LEU A 94 -16.57 -1.73 -6.53
C LEU A 94 -16.34 -0.52 -7.46
N GLU A 95 -17.39 0.12 -7.95
CA GLU A 95 -17.31 1.39 -8.70
C GLU A 95 -16.70 2.50 -7.84
N LYS A 96 -17.14 2.62 -6.58
CA LYS A 96 -16.57 3.58 -5.64
C LYS A 96 -15.08 3.31 -5.34
N LEU A 97 -14.65 2.05 -5.31
CA LEU A 97 -13.22 1.73 -5.16
C LEU A 97 -12.39 2.22 -6.34
N ARG A 98 -12.96 2.23 -7.55
CA ARG A 98 -12.27 2.63 -8.80
C ARG A 98 -12.27 4.14 -9.02
N ASN A 99 -13.40 4.79 -8.71
CA ASN A 99 -13.67 6.17 -9.13
C ASN A 99 -13.92 7.13 -7.96
N GLY A 100 -13.97 6.64 -6.72
CA GLY A 100 -14.44 7.42 -5.57
C GLY A 100 -13.39 8.31 -4.90
N ARG A 101 -12.19 8.44 -5.48
CA ARG A 101 -11.10 9.29 -4.97
C ARG A 101 -10.32 9.91 -6.11
N GLU A 102 -9.83 11.11 -5.89
CA GLU A 102 -8.83 11.75 -6.73
C GLU A 102 -7.46 11.67 -6.06
N CYS A 103 -6.42 11.60 -6.87
CA CYS A 103 -5.03 11.59 -6.45
C CYS A 103 -4.15 12.12 -7.57
N GLU A 104 -2.90 12.41 -7.22
CA GLU A 104 -1.91 12.83 -8.19
C GLU A 104 -1.16 11.61 -8.78
N TYR A 105 -0.92 11.68 -10.09
CA TYR A 105 -0.05 10.79 -10.82
C TYR A 105 0.75 11.61 -11.83
N ASN A 106 2.08 11.66 -11.65
CA ASN A 106 3.00 12.45 -12.48
C ASN A 106 2.57 13.92 -12.65
N GLY A 107 2.22 14.60 -11.55
CA GLY A 107 1.79 16.00 -11.56
C GLY A 107 0.38 16.25 -12.10
N LYS A 108 -0.37 15.20 -12.45
CA LYS A 108 -1.74 15.31 -12.97
C LYS A 108 -2.74 14.66 -12.03
N THR A 109 -3.88 15.32 -11.84
CA THR A 109 -5.02 14.75 -11.12
C THR A 109 -5.65 13.61 -11.92
N THR A 110 -5.90 12.49 -11.25
CA THR A 110 -6.58 11.31 -11.81
C THR A 110 -7.48 10.68 -10.74
N ASN A 111 -8.47 9.90 -11.18
CA ASN A 111 -9.28 9.04 -10.29
C ASN A 111 -8.73 7.62 -10.15
N ILE A 112 -7.68 7.25 -10.92
CA ILE A 112 -7.05 5.92 -10.88
C ILE A 112 -6.00 5.87 -9.76
N CYS A 113 -6.48 5.83 -8.52
CA CYS A 113 -5.60 5.89 -7.35
C CYS A 113 -5.11 4.52 -6.88
N HIS A 114 -5.91 3.47 -7.08
CA HIS A 114 -5.60 2.14 -6.60
C HIS A 114 -5.87 1.12 -7.69
N LEU A 115 -4.97 0.16 -7.83
CA LEU A 115 -5.12 -1.00 -8.72
C LEU A 115 -5.55 -2.25 -7.94
N PHE A 116 -5.28 -2.28 -6.64
CA PHE A 116 -5.60 -3.38 -5.73
C PHE A 116 -6.43 -2.90 -4.55
N ALA A 117 -7.13 -3.80 -3.89
CA ALA A 117 -7.88 -3.50 -2.68
C ALA A 117 -7.84 -4.68 -1.70
N ARG A 118 -7.88 -4.37 -0.39
CA ARG A 118 -7.97 -5.37 0.69
C ARG A 118 -8.72 -4.79 1.91
N LYS A 119 -9.28 -5.60 2.81
CA LYS A 119 -9.27 -7.08 2.85
C LYS A 119 -10.64 -7.65 2.50
N PHE A 120 -10.66 -8.73 1.74
CA PHE A 120 -11.87 -9.43 1.36
C PHE A 120 -11.92 -10.78 2.09
N LEU A 121 -13.07 -11.14 2.68
CA LEU A 121 -13.27 -12.46 3.26
C LEU A 121 -13.47 -13.50 2.15
N SER A 122 -13.22 -14.78 2.44
CA SER A 122 -13.49 -15.88 1.49
C SER A 122 -14.93 -15.88 0.97
N SER A 123 -15.89 -15.52 1.83
CA SER A 123 -17.31 -15.39 1.47
C SER A 123 -17.60 -14.36 0.37
N SER A 124 -16.68 -13.44 0.10
CA SER A 124 -16.84 -12.41 -0.94
C SER A 124 -16.44 -12.85 -2.36
N LEU A 125 -15.74 -13.98 -2.50
CA LEU A 125 -15.18 -14.44 -3.77
C LEU A 125 -16.24 -14.54 -4.88
N GLU A 126 -17.38 -15.17 -4.60
CA GLU A 126 -18.46 -15.35 -5.56
C GLU A 126 -18.94 -14.00 -6.14
N ARG A 127 -19.08 -12.98 -5.29
CA ARG A 127 -19.55 -11.65 -5.74
C ARG A 127 -18.47 -10.88 -6.49
N LEU A 128 -17.21 -11.00 -6.08
CA LEU A 128 -16.09 -10.42 -6.82
C LEU A 128 -16.05 -10.97 -8.25
N LEU A 129 -16.12 -12.29 -8.42
CA LEU A 129 -16.13 -12.93 -9.74
C LEU A 129 -17.38 -12.56 -10.55
N ARG A 130 -18.57 -12.57 -9.92
CA ARG A 130 -19.83 -12.23 -10.59
C ARG A 130 -19.89 -10.78 -11.07
N PHE A 131 -19.27 -9.84 -10.35
CA PHE A 131 -19.34 -8.42 -10.66
C PHE A 131 -18.14 -7.90 -11.46
N ALA A 132 -17.01 -8.63 -11.48
CA ALA A 132 -15.83 -8.22 -12.24
C ALA A 132 -16.14 -7.87 -13.71
N PRO A 133 -16.88 -8.67 -14.50
CA PRO A 133 -17.20 -8.29 -15.89
C PRO A 133 -18.02 -7.00 -16.02
N LYS A 134 -18.87 -6.70 -15.04
CA LYS A 134 -19.72 -5.50 -15.05
C LYS A 134 -18.94 -4.22 -14.78
N VAL A 135 -17.96 -4.31 -13.89
CA VAL A 135 -17.20 -3.15 -13.38
C VAL A 135 -15.88 -2.96 -14.14
N MET A 136 -15.30 -4.05 -14.65
CA MET A 136 -14.03 -4.05 -15.40
C MET A 136 -14.21 -4.04 -16.91
N GLN A 137 -15.45 -4.04 -17.41
CA GLN A 137 -15.75 -3.88 -18.85
C GLN A 137 -15.08 -4.93 -19.75
N PHE A 138 -14.92 -6.17 -19.25
CA PHE A 138 -14.24 -7.24 -20.01
C PHE A 138 -14.95 -7.68 -21.29
N ASN A 139 -16.25 -7.38 -21.42
CA ASN A 139 -17.08 -7.76 -22.57
C ASN A 139 -17.77 -6.54 -23.20
N SER A 140 -17.23 -5.34 -22.98
CA SER A 140 -17.69 -4.10 -23.60
C SER A 140 -17.09 -3.92 -25.00
#